data_AF-A0A8T1NIF1-F1
#
_entry.id   AF-A0A8T1NIF1-F1
#
_cell.length_a   1.000
_cell.length_b   1.000
_cell.length_c   1.000
_cell.angle_alpha   90.00
_cell.angle_beta   90.00
_cell.angle_gamma   90.00
#
_symmetry.space_group_name_H-M   'P 1'
#
loop_
_entity.id
_entity.type
_entity.pdbx_description
1 polymer ?
#
loop_
_entity_poly.entity_id
_entity_poly.type
_entity_poly.pdbx_seq_one_letter_code
_entity_poly.pdbx_strand_id
1 'polypeptide(L)' 'MEERDQEVCCEAGCSTPRRVECRIPVAMVPPPPPKKKKPLSLGKKKNEKREPSKNGYFQPPDIELFFAMAPRRHACAL' A
#
# COMPACT_ATOMS: atom_id res chain seq x y z
N MET A 1 17.44 -41.68 -18.75
CA MET A 1 18.36 -40.54 -18.66
C MET A 1 17.47 -39.33 -18.52
N GLU A 2 17.55 -38.73 -17.33
CA GLU A 2 16.74 -37.59 -16.88
C GLU A 2 16.80 -36.37 -17.81
N GLU A 3 15.80 -35.52 -17.59
CA GLU A 3 15.84 -34.06 -17.69
C GLU A 3 15.54 -33.42 -19.06
N ARG A 4 14.50 -32.58 -19.07
CA ARG A 4 14.64 -31.12 -19.09
C ARG A 4 13.26 -30.47 -18.94
N ASP A 5 12.76 -30.44 -17.71
CA ASP A 5 11.70 -29.50 -17.32
C ASP A 5 12.35 -28.12 -17.19
N GLN A 6 12.55 -27.46 -18.34
CA GLN A 6 13.05 -26.10 -18.37
C GLN A 6 11.88 -25.13 -18.14
N GLU A 7 11.47 -25.03 -16.88
CA GLU A 7 10.59 -23.98 -16.40
C GLU A 7 11.44 -22.71 -16.21
N VAL A 8 11.02 -21.62 -16.86
CA VAL A 8 11.72 -20.33 -16.83
C VAL A 8 11.59 -19.71 -15.43
N CYS A 9 12.70 -19.63 -14.69
CA CYS A 9 12.76 -19.17 -13.29
C CYS A 9 12.48 -17.66 -13.06
N CYS A 10 12.20 -16.88 -14.11
CA CYS A 10 11.99 -15.43 -13.97
C CYS A 10 10.60 -15.02 -13.47
N GLU A 11 9.73 -15.99 -13.13
CA GLU A 11 8.44 -15.75 -12.47
C GLU A 11 8.44 -16.18 -10.99
N ALA A 12 9.61 -16.28 -10.34
CA ALA A 12 9.70 -16.58 -8.92
C ALA A 12 9.31 -15.35 -8.08
N GLY A 13 8.01 -15.09 -7.95
CA GLY A 13 7.48 -14.13 -6.97
C GLY A 13 7.88 -14.50 -5.54
N CYS A 14 7.69 -13.57 -4.60
CA CYS A 14 7.90 -13.85 -3.17
C CYS A 14 6.93 -14.96 -2.72
N SER A 15 7.47 -16.15 -2.42
CA SER A 15 6.70 -17.28 -1.92
C SER A 15 7.14 -17.68 -0.52
N THR A 16 6.20 -18.20 0.29
CA THR A 16 6.50 -18.71 1.63
C THR A 16 7.36 -19.98 1.52
N PRO A 17 8.46 -20.10 2.30
CA PRO A 17 9.27 -21.31 2.34
C PRO A 17 8.42 -22.57 2.63
N ARG A 18 8.65 -23.64 1.86
CA ARG A 18 7.88 -24.89 1.96
C ARG A 18 8.45 -25.91 2.95
N ARG A 19 9.70 -25.71 3.41
CA ARG A 19 10.37 -26.60 4.38
C ARG A 19 9.61 -26.59 5.70
N VAL A 20 9.45 -27.77 6.30
CA VAL A 20 8.66 -27.95 7.53
C VAL A 20 9.21 -27.12 8.70
N GLU A 21 10.53 -26.97 8.79
CA GLU A 21 11.16 -26.14 9.82
C GLU A 21 10.81 -24.64 9.72
N CYS A 22 10.46 -24.16 8.52
CA CYS A 22 10.17 -22.74 8.25
C CYS A 22 8.68 -22.46 8.00
N ARG A 23 7.84 -23.49 7.96
CA ARG A 23 6.42 -23.36 7.60
C ARG A 23 5.63 -22.83 8.78
N ILE A 24 4.89 -21.75 8.57
CA ILE A 24 3.95 -21.22 9.56
C ILE A 24 2.87 -22.29 9.82
N PRO A 25 2.65 -22.72 11.08
CA PRO A 25 1.58 -23.66 11.39
C PRO A 25 0.23 -23.10 10.94
N VAL A 26 -0.57 -23.95 10.29
CA VAL A 26 -1.93 -23.57 9.91
C VAL A 26 -2.78 -23.51 11.18
N ALA A 27 -3.16 -22.31 11.61
CA ALA A 27 -4.12 -22.15 12.70
C ALA A 27 -5.48 -22.69 12.23
N MET A 28 -6.06 -23.64 12.98
CA MET A 28 -7.37 -24.22 12.63
C MET A 28 -8.52 -23.22 12.77
N VAL A 29 -8.35 -22.16 13.56
CA VAL A 29 -9.35 -21.12 13.80
C VAL A 29 -8.63 -19.76 13.86
N PRO A 30 -9.15 -18.71 13.20
CA PRO A 30 -8.60 -17.37 13.33
C PRO A 30 -8.71 -16.89 14.79
N PRO A 31 -7.83 -15.97 15.25
CA PRO A 31 -7.99 -15.38 16.57
C PRO A 31 -9.36 -14.69 16.68
N PRO A 32 -9.95 -14.64 17.89
CA PRO A 32 -11.23 -13.98 18.10
C PRO A 32 -11.13 -12.49 17.71
N PRO A 33 -12.24 -11.89 17.23
CA PRO A 33 -12.24 -10.49 16.81
C PRO A 33 -11.89 -9.56 17.98
N PRO A 34 -11.20 -8.43 17.69
CA PRO A 34 -10.89 -7.45 18.72
C PRO A 34 -12.17 -6.88 19.34
N LYS A 35 -12.17 -6.72 20.67
CA LYS A 35 -13.30 -6.13 21.40
C LYS A 35 -13.48 -4.66 20.98
N LYS A 36 -14.72 -4.25 20.71
CA LYS A 36 -15.05 -2.84 20.47
C LYS A 36 -14.61 -2.01 21.69
N LYS A 37 -13.70 -1.07 21.48
CA LYS A 37 -13.37 -0.07 22.51
C LYS A 37 -14.56 0.88 22.63
N LYS A 38 -14.95 1.22 23.87
CA LYS A 38 -15.89 2.33 24.10
C LYS A 38 -15.27 3.59 23.48
N PRO A 39 -16.06 4.47 22.84
CA PRO A 39 -15.53 5.71 22.31
C PRO A 39 -14.92 6.49 23.49
N LEU A 40 -13.59 6.58 23.53
CA LEU A 40 -12.91 7.58 24.34
C LEU A 40 -13.43 8.91 23.82
N SER A 41 -14.03 9.71 24.69
CA SER A 41 -14.55 11.03 24.37
C SER A 41 -13.42 12.02 24.10
N LEU A 42 -12.60 11.75 23.07
CA LEU A 42 -11.55 12.63 22.53
C LEU A 42 -12.14 13.62 21.52
N GLY A 43 -13.35 14.12 21.76
CA GLY A 43 -14.07 14.88 20.73
C GLY A 43 -15.16 15.83 21.22
N LYS A 44 -15.28 16.11 22.52
CA LYS A 44 -16.23 17.13 23.03
C LYS A 44 -15.83 18.58 22.69
N LYS A 45 -14.87 18.80 21.79
CA LYS A 45 -14.61 20.10 21.16
C LYS A 45 -14.66 19.96 19.64
N LYS A 46 -15.79 19.52 19.11
CA LYS A 46 -16.05 19.50 17.66
C LYS A 46 -16.49 20.88 17.13
N ASN A 47 -16.73 21.85 18.00
CA ASN A 47 -17.37 23.13 17.64
C ASN A 47 -16.60 24.39 18.08
N GLU A 48 -15.39 24.28 18.63
CA GLU A 48 -14.54 25.47 18.76
C GLU A 48 -13.54 25.41 17.62
N LYS A 49 -14.00 25.97 16.50
CA LYS A 49 -13.27 26.34 15.29
C LYS A 49 -11.77 26.13 15.42
N ARG A 50 -11.31 24.89 15.17
CA ARG A 50 -9.91 24.67 14.84
C ARG A 50 -9.79 25.25 13.45
N GLU A 51 -9.49 26.55 13.39
CA GLU A 51 -9.13 27.21 12.15
C GLU A 51 -8.19 26.24 11.43
N PRO A 52 -8.46 25.88 10.17
CA PRO A 52 -7.47 25.16 9.37
C PRO A 52 -6.12 25.83 9.61
N SER A 53 -5.05 25.06 9.78
CA SER A 53 -3.72 25.67 9.90
C SER A 53 -3.59 26.67 8.76
N LYS A 54 -3.11 27.89 9.05
CA LYS A 54 -3.14 29.03 8.10
C LYS A 54 -2.56 28.69 6.71
N ASN A 55 -1.76 27.62 6.62
CA ASN A 55 -1.05 27.16 5.45
C ASN A 55 -1.36 25.69 5.07
N GLY A 56 -2.37 25.04 5.67
CA GLY A 56 -2.59 23.60 5.49
C GLY A 56 -1.45 22.75 6.06
N TYR A 57 -1.58 21.42 6.04
CA TYR A 57 -0.50 20.49 6.42
C TYR A 57 0.39 20.14 5.22
N PHE A 58 -0.19 20.15 4.02
CA PHE A 58 0.49 19.85 2.79
C PHE A 58 0.21 20.98 1.81
N GLN A 59 1.27 21.62 1.36
CA GLN A 59 1.24 22.59 0.27
C GLN A 59 1.91 21.90 -0.92
N PRO A 60 1.17 21.08 -1.70
CA PRO A 60 1.76 20.46 -2.87
C PRO A 60 2.29 21.55 -3.81
N PRO A 61 3.46 21.36 -4.42
CA PRO A 61 3.85 22.18 -5.56
C PRO A 61 2.79 22.07 -6.66
N ASP A 62 2.69 23.09 -7.50
CA ASP A 62 1.77 23.07 -8.64
C ASP A 62 2.10 21.88 -9.55
N ILE A 63 1.19 20.91 -9.60
CA ILE A 63 1.40 19.66 -10.34
C ILE A 63 1.47 19.92 -11.85
N GLU A 64 0.84 21.00 -12.32
CA GLU A 64 0.83 21.39 -13.73
C GLU A 64 2.22 21.82 -14.20
N LEU A 65 3.06 22.31 -13.29
CA LEU A 65 4.45 22.67 -13.62
C LEU A 65 5.28 21.46 -14.05
N PHE A 66 5.05 20.28 -13.46
CA PHE A 66 5.75 19.06 -13.87
C PHE A 66 5.41 18.65 -15.29
N PHE A 67 4.16 18.84 -15.72
CA PHE A 67 3.73 18.54 -17.09
C PHE A 67 4.16 19.59 -18.10
N ALA A 68 4.25 20.86 -17.69
CA ALA A 68 4.74 21.96 -18.53
C ALA A 68 6.25 21.89 -18.81
N MET A 69 7.04 21.35 -17.87
CA MET A 69 8.50 21.20 -18.01
C MET A 69 8.91 19.98 -18.83
N ALA A 70 8.01 19.01 -19.01
CA ALA A 70 8.31 17.81 -19.78
C ALA A 70 8.16 18.06 -21.29
N PRO A 71 9.15 17.71 -22.13
CA PRO A 71 8.98 17.70 -23.58
C PRO A 71 7.82 16.77 -23.94
N ARG A 72 6.74 17.32 -24.49
CA ARG A 72 5.63 16.52 -24.99
C ARG A 72 6.12 15.69 -26.17
N ARG A 73 6.24 14.37 -25.98
CA ARG A 73 6.39 13.44 -27.11
C ARG A 73 5.03 13.35 -27.77
N HIS A 74 4.84 14.09 -28.85
CA HIS A 74 3.70 13.87 -29.73
C HIS A 74 3.83 12.46 -30.31
N ALA A 75 2.88 11.58 -29.98
CA ALA A 75 2.74 10.35 -30.74
C ALA A 75 2.22 10.75 -32.12
N CYS A 76 3.02 10.54 -33.17
CA CYS A 76 2.51 10.60 -34.53
C CYS A 76 1.45 9.49 -34.67
N ALA A 77 0.22 9.88 -35.00
CA ALA A 77 -0.76 8.91 -35.45
C ALA A 77 -0.25 8.26 -36.74
N LEU A 78 -0.26 6.92 -36.77
CA LEU A 78 -0.06 6.12 -37.97
C LEU A 78 -1.31 6.21 -38.87
#